data_AF-A0A1H3CQJ8-F1
#
_entry.id   AF-A0A1H3CQJ8-F1
#
_cell.length_a   1.000
_cell.length_b   1.000
_cell.length_c   1.000
_cell.angle_alpha   90.00
_cell.angle_beta   90.00
_cell.angle_gamma   90.00
#
_symmetry.space_group_name_H-M   'P 1'
#
loop_
_entity.id
_entity.type
_entity.pdbx_description
1 polymer ?
#
loop_
_entity_poly.entity_id
_entity_poly.type
_entity_poly.pdbx_seq_one_letter_code
_entity_poly.pdbx_strand_id
1 'polypeptide(L)'
;MSDIAPPGNESGADAALARCRDIWDQRGFVPLAAIYTAAAAMPPPQPMDAPTIVPTAQALMRAFNGARQVQAQIARAARSGDPDAAELAAALRLQALDRPPCRPIAPARALALEARLIADPPGYLAGLGPDQPYPAVLKEEYLAFDADWTRTTLAGAQDRLARFIAARRQDTAVLVGNGPSLARLDRRLLEGQDVYISNYAIRDAGLHRLARGVAVSNAFVARQAPHLFQTSPLWKFHPLWLGDTLGDTPRTVYLNALGGDLFFAPDVAQKIAWHATVTFFWLQILYAAGYRKVCLVGVDNAYQQRPGAREGDLITQTAPDENHFDPEYFRGKVWQAADPDHMAQTYALARQHYDACGREIVNCTQGGNLEVFRRAALADELPAPVRPAPVRPVPVRPAPATGTDALRRAALLHTTRALLAGPPRGGATEQPGTAPPHIPVPQNAPAATNPSPQAGPDITQLDAHDPVRQLTERVQQFLQSGAARPHPRPPR
;
A
#
# COMPACT_ATOMS: atom_id res chain seq x y z
N MET A 1 12.78 43.62 -12.77
CA MET A 1 11.93 43.34 -11.59
C MET A 1 11.39 41.95 -11.76
N SER A 2 11.65 41.13 -10.75
CA SER A 2 11.47 39.68 -10.70
C SER A 2 10.01 39.31 -10.42
N ASP A 3 9.33 38.71 -11.40
CA ASP A 3 8.09 37.95 -11.15
C ASP A 3 8.46 36.55 -10.67
N ILE A 4 8.79 36.46 -9.38
CA ILE A 4 8.79 35.20 -8.66
C ILE A 4 7.31 34.88 -8.42
N ALA A 5 6.80 33.88 -9.13
CA ALA A 5 5.50 33.28 -8.81
C ALA A 5 5.49 32.90 -7.31
N PRO A 6 4.41 33.21 -6.56
CA PRO A 6 4.36 32.92 -5.14
C PRO A 6 4.47 31.41 -4.89
N PRO A 7 5.01 30.97 -3.73
CA PRO A 7 5.09 29.56 -3.39
C PRO A 7 3.69 28.94 -3.49
N GLY A 8 3.62 27.83 -4.24
CA GLY A 8 2.38 27.20 -4.64
C GLY A 8 1.43 26.97 -3.46
N ASN A 9 0.20 27.41 -3.63
CA ASN A 9 -0.91 27.08 -2.74
C ASN A 9 -1.02 25.55 -2.72
N GLU A 10 -0.53 24.88 -1.67
CA GLU A 10 -0.75 23.44 -1.50
C GLU A 10 -2.25 23.19 -1.60
N SER A 11 -2.64 22.22 -2.42
CA SER A 11 -4.06 21.88 -2.49
C SER A 11 -4.54 21.45 -1.10
N GLY A 12 -5.80 21.71 -0.75
CA GLY A 12 -6.35 21.28 0.54
C GLY A 12 -6.17 19.77 0.80
N ALA A 13 -6.09 18.97 -0.28
CA ALA A 13 -5.79 17.55 -0.25
C ALA A 13 -4.34 17.25 0.16
N ASP A 14 -3.35 17.97 -0.37
CA ASP A 14 -1.93 17.73 -0.05
C ASP A 14 -1.63 18.05 1.42
N ALA A 15 -2.15 19.17 1.90
CA ALA A 15 -2.05 19.56 3.31
C ALA A 15 -2.78 18.56 4.23
N ALA A 16 -3.90 17.98 3.79
CA ALA A 16 -4.60 16.93 4.53
C ALA A 16 -3.80 15.63 4.61
N LEU A 17 -3.20 15.20 3.49
CA LEU A 17 -2.33 14.02 3.47
C LEU A 17 -1.08 14.24 4.32
N ALA A 18 -0.48 15.44 4.30
CA ALA A 18 0.66 15.79 5.14
C ALA A 18 0.32 15.61 6.63
N ARG A 19 -0.81 16.15 7.09
CA ARG A 19 -1.26 15.94 8.48
C ARG A 19 -1.46 14.47 8.83
N CYS A 20 -2.00 13.66 7.91
CA CYS A 20 -2.11 12.21 8.16
C CYS A 20 -0.74 11.54 8.29
N ARG A 21 0.26 11.96 7.51
CA ARG A 21 1.64 11.47 7.63
C ARG A 21 2.25 11.83 8.97
N ASP A 22 2.12 13.08 9.40
CA ASP A 22 2.65 13.52 10.70
C ASP A 22 2.04 12.72 11.87
N ILE A 23 0.72 12.47 11.82
CA ILE A 23 0.04 11.65 12.83
C ILE A 23 0.55 10.20 12.76
N TRP A 24 0.72 9.65 11.57
CA TRP A 24 1.22 8.29 11.38
C TRP A 24 2.65 8.15 11.90
N ASP A 25 3.53 9.11 11.64
CA ASP A 25 4.92 9.10 12.12
C ASP A 25 4.98 9.15 13.66
N GLN A 26 4.04 9.84 14.31
CA GLN A 26 3.97 9.93 15.77
C GLN A 26 3.34 8.70 16.44
N ARG A 27 2.32 8.10 15.82
CA ARG A 27 1.47 7.06 16.46
C ARG A 27 1.62 5.67 15.86
N GLY A 28 2.17 5.57 14.64
CA GLY A 28 2.20 4.39 13.78
C GLY A 28 0.87 4.03 13.11
N PHE A 29 -0.18 4.83 13.33
CA PHE A 29 -1.48 4.71 12.66
C PHE A 29 -2.21 6.06 12.65
N VAL A 30 -3.21 6.22 11.78
CA VAL A 30 -4.03 7.44 11.68
C VAL A 30 -5.43 7.18 12.23
N PRO A 31 -5.86 7.85 13.31
CA PRO A 31 -7.20 7.71 13.88
C PRO A 31 -8.32 8.00 12.89
N LEU A 32 -9.49 7.41 13.14
CA LEU A 32 -10.66 7.55 12.27
C LEU A 32 -11.07 9.01 12.05
N ALA A 33 -11.06 9.82 13.11
CA ALA A 33 -11.37 11.25 13.03
C ALA A 33 -10.43 12.02 12.07
N ALA A 34 -9.14 11.70 12.10
CA ALA A 34 -8.16 12.32 11.20
C ALA A 34 -8.34 11.86 9.76
N ILE A 35 -8.65 10.57 9.54
CA ILE A 35 -8.99 10.03 8.22
C ILE A 35 -10.19 10.75 7.61
N TYR A 36 -11.30 10.88 8.34
CA TYR A 36 -12.49 11.57 7.81
C TYR A 36 -12.25 13.06 7.61
N THR A 37 -11.44 13.70 8.45
CA THR A 37 -11.03 15.09 8.23
C THR A 37 -10.26 15.24 6.91
N ALA A 38 -9.33 14.32 6.64
CA ALA A 38 -8.56 14.33 5.40
C ALA A 38 -9.44 14.00 4.18
N ALA A 39 -10.30 13.00 4.28
CA ALA A 39 -11.23 12.62 3.22
C ALA A 39 -12.15 13.78 2.80
N ALA A 40 -12.52 14.67 3.73
CA ALA A 40 -13.37 15.82 3.45
C ALA A 40 -12.67 16.90 2.62
N ALA A 41 -11.33 16.95 2.67
CA ALA A 41 -10.51 17.89 1.93
C ALA A 41 -10.10 17.36 0.55
N MET A 42 -10.45 16.12 0.22
CA MET A 42 -10.09 15.46 -1.03
C MET A 42 -11.29 15.34 -1.97
N PRO A 43 -11.08 15.42 -3.30
CA PRO A 43 -12.13 15.11 -4.26
C PRO A 43 -12.54 13.63 -4.13
N PRO A 44 -13.83 13.29 -4.31
CA PRO A 44 -14.27 11.90 -4.28
C PRO A 44 -13.66 11.09 -5.43
N PRO A 45 -13.48 9.76 -5.28
CA PRO A 45 -13.02 8.90 -6.36
C PRO A 45 -14.04 8.92 -7.51
N GLN A 46 -13.59 9.15 -8.73
CA GLN A 46 -14.44 9.12 -9.94
C GLN A 46 -14.58 7.68 -10.48
N PRO A 47 -15.71 7.31 -11.12
CA PRO A 47 -16.99 8.02 -11.22
C PRO A 47 -17.96 7.60 -10.11
N MET A 48 -18.58 8.55 -9.42
CA MET A 48 -19.58 8.27 -8.37
C MET A 48 -20.76 9.26 -8.49
N ASP A 49 -21.98 8.73 -8.50
CA ASP A 49 -23.23 9.48 -8.67
C ASP A 49 -23.64 10.33 -7.44
N ALA A 50 -22.92 10.22 -6.32
CA ALA A 50 -23.08 11.07 -5.16
C ALA A 50 -21.74 11.32 -4.45
N PRO A 51 -21.43 12.56 -4.01
CA PRO A 51 -20.21 12.88 -3.28
C PRO A 51 -20.31 12.37 -1.85
N THR A 52 -20.17 11.06 -1.67
CA THR A 52 -20.00 10.48 -0.34
C THR A 52 -18.51 10.49 0.00
N ILE A 53 -18.19 10.95 1.20
CA ILE A 53 -16.82 10.96 1.74
C ILE A 53 -16.29 9.55 2.04
N VAL A 54 -17.19 8.56 2.11
CA VAL A 54 -16.90 7.20 2.61
C VAL A 54 -15.88 6.45 1.75
N PRO A 55 -15.96 6.43 0.40
CA PRO A 55 -14.95 5.76 -0.42
C PRO A 55 -13.56 6.38 -0.29
N THR A 56 -13.48 7.71 -0.16
CA THR A 56 -12.21 8.41 0.10
C THR A 56 -11.65 8.01 1.47
N ALA A 57 -12.49 8.01 2.51
CA ALA A 57 -12.09 7.58 3.85
C ALA A 57 -11.62 6.12 3.85
N GLN A 58 -12.29 5.23 3.12
CA GLN A 58 -11.89 3.84 2.91
C GLN A 58 -10.52 3.72 2.26
N ALA A 59 -10.27 4.49 1.20
CA ALA A 59 -8.97 4.51 0.53
C ALA A 59 -7.87 4.97 1.50
N LEU A 60 -8.12 6.02 2.28
CA LEU A 60 -7.17 6.51 3.28
C LEU A 60 -6.97 5.51 4.44
N MET A 61 -8.01 4.83 4.92
CA MET A 61 -7.88 3.76 5.91
C MET A 61 -6.99 2.64 5.38
N ARG A 62 -7.18 2.19 4.13
CA ARG A 62 -6.30 1.19 3.51
C ARG A 62 -4.87 1.70 3.35
N ALA A 63 -4.70 2.97 2.98
CA ALA A 63 -3.38 3.54 2.72
C ALA A 63 -2.53 3.68 3.98
N PHE A 64 -3.11 4.21 5.07
CA PHE A 64 -2.38 4.48 6.31
C PHE A 64 -2.43 3.32 7.30
N ASN A 65 -3.55 2.60 7.35
CA ASN A 65 -3.85 1.63 8.41
C ASN A 65 -4.05 0.20 7.90
N GLY A 66 -3.94 -0.02 6.58
CA GLY A 66 -4.22 -1.31 5.94
C GLY A 66 -3.08 -2.33 6.05
N ALA A 67 -1.85 -1.90 6.28
CA ALA A 67 -0.72 -2.81 6.39
C ALA A 67 -0.85 -3.72 7.63
N ARG A 68 -0.61 -5.02 7.48
CA ARG A 68 -0.76 -6.05 8.53
C ARG A 68 -0.05 -5.67 9.84
N GLN A 69 1.17 -5.17 9.76
CA GLN A 69 1.94 -4.72 10.92
C GLN A 69 1.30 -3.50 11.62
N VAL A 70 0.71 -2.58 10.85
CA VAL A 70 0.00 -1.41 11.40
C VAL A 70 -1.28 -1.86 12.08
N GLN A 71 -2.01 -2.82 11.50
CA GLN A 71 -3.18 -3.43 12.14
C GLN A 71 -2.82 -4.14 13.46
N ALA A 72 -1.69 -4.84 13.51
CA ALA A 72 -1.19 -5.45 14.74
C ALA A 72 -0.86 -4.39 15.81
N GLN A 73 -0.30 -3.25 15.42
CA GLN A 73 -0.05 -2.10 16.30
C GLN A 73 -1.35 -1.49 16.81
N ILE A 74 -2.33 -1.24 15.93
CA ILE A 74 -3.67 -0.75 16.30
C ILE A 74 -4.32 -1.70 17.32
N ALA A 75 -4.28 -3.01 17.07
CA ALA A 75 -4.85 -4.00 17.98
C ALA A 75 -4.15 -4.01 19.35
N ARG A 76 -2.83 -3.81 19.40
CA ARG A 76 -2.07 -3.70 20.65
C ARG A 76 -2.42 -2.42 21.42
N ALA A 77 -2.48 -1.29 20.74
CA ALA A 77 -2.87 -0.01 21.34
C ALA A 77 -4.30 -0.07 21.90
N ALA A 78 -5.24 -0.65 21.15
CA ALA A 78 -6.62 -0.87 21.61
C ALA A 78 -6.70 -1.73 22.89
N ARG A 79 -5.95 -2.84 22.95
CA ARG A 79 -5.86 -3.67 24.16
C ARG A 79 -5.22 -2.95 25.36
N SER A 80 -4.39 -1.94 25.08
CA SER A 80 -3.72 -1.13 26.10
C SER A 80 -4.56 0.07 26.54
N GLY A 81 -5.80 0.20 26.04
CA GLY A 81 -6.75 1.24 26.43
C GLY A 81 -6.75 2.50 25.55
N ASP A 82 -6.09 2.51 24.38
CA ASP A 82 -6.18 3.64 23.45
C ASP A 82 -7.56 3.66 22.76
N PRO A 83 -8.41 4.68 23.03
CA PRO A 83 -9.77 4.73 22.51
C PRO A 83 -9.82 4.94 20.99
N ASP A 84 -8.89 5.71 20.42
CA ASP A 84 -8.83 5.95 18.97
C ASP A 84 -8.45 4.66 18.24
N ALA A 85 -7.54 3.87 18.82
CA ALA A 85 -7.14 2.58 18.26
C ALA A 85 -8.30 1.57 18.33
N ALA A 86 -9.07 1.55 19.42
CA ALA A 86 -10.24 0.70 19.56
C ALA A 86 -11.33 1.05 18.54
N GLU A 87 -11.62 2.35 18.38
CA GLU A 87 -12.56 2.85 17.36
C GLU A 87 -12.11 2.46 15.95
N LEU A 88 -10.84 2.72 15.62
CA LEU A 88 -10.27 2.41 14.32
C LEU A 88 -10.31 0.90 14.03
N ALA A 89 -9.98 0.05 15.01
CA ALA A 89 -10.04 -1.40 14.85
C ALA A 89 -11.46 -1.89 14.55
N ALA A 90 -12.47 -1.31 15.21
CA ALA A 90 -13.88 -1.62 14.94
C ALA A 90 -14.29 -1.18 13.52
N ALA A 91 -13.88 0.02 13.10
CA ALA A 91 -14.17 0.54 11.76
C ALA A 91 -13.54 -0.31 10.64
N LEU A 92 -12.28 -0.74 10.83
CA LEU A 92 -11.60 -1.62 9.87
C LEU A 92 -12.33 -2.97 9.72
N ARG A 93 -12.79 -3.58 10.82
CA ARG A 93 -13.56 -4.82 10.83
C ARG A 93 -14.87 -4.73 10.07
N LEU A 94 -15.66 -3.70 10.36
CA LEU A 94 -16.95 -3.50 9.68
C LEU A 94 -16.82 -3.39 8.18
N GLN A 95 -15.72 -2.79 7.73
CA GLN A 95 -15.47 -2.53 6.32
C GLN A 95 -14.65 -3.65 5.66
N ALA A 96 -14.42 -4.76 6.38
CA ALA A 96 -13.60 -5.89 5.95
C ALA A 96 -12.20 -5.46 5.48
N LEU A 97 -11.62 -4.45 6.14
CA LEU A 97 -10.28 -3.93 5.88
C LEU A 97 -9.21 -4.54 6.77
N ASP A 98 -9.61 -5.28 7.82
CA ASP A 98 -8.74 -5.88 8.84
C ASP A 98 -8.27 -7.31 8.51
N ARG A 99 -8.53 -7.77 7.28
CA ARG A 99 -8.21 -9.13 6.83
C ARG A 99 -7.03 -9.07 5.87
N PRO A 100 -5.78 -9.18 6.36
CA PRO A 100 -4.65 -9.32 5.45
C PRO A 100 -4.83 -10.59 4.62
N PRO A 101 -4.43 -10.58 3.33
CA PRO A 101 -4.63 -11.72 2.43
C PRO A 101 -3.64 -12.86 2.68
N CYS A 102 -3.05 -12.92 3.88
CA CYS A 102 -2.03 -13.88 4.24
C CYS A 102 -2.09 -14.27 5.71
N ARG A 103 -1.47 -15.40 6.03
CA ARG A 103 -1.31 -15.92 7.39
C ARG A 103 0.12 -16.40 7.63
N PRO A 104 0.63 -16.33 8.87
CA PRO A 104 1.88 -17.00 9.23
C PRO A 104 1.81 -18.50 8.97
N ILE A 105 2.94 -19.09 8.58
CA ILE A 105 3.10 -20.54 8.40
C ILE A 105 4.45 -21.00 8.97
N ALA A 106 4.58 -22.32 9.20
CA ALA A 106 5.83 -22.90 9.70
C ALA A 106 6.98 -22.66 8.71
N PRO A 107 8.21 -22.31 9.18
CA PRO A 107 9.35 -22.02 8.31
C PRO A 107 9.67 -23.14 7.31
N ALA A 108 9.73 -24.38 7.77
CA ALA A 108 10.00 -25.54 6.92
C ALA A 108 8.96 -25.71 5.80
N ARG A 109 7.68 -25.41 6.10
CA ARG A 109 6.62 -25.45 5.09
C ARG A 109 6.78 -24.32 4.07
N ALA A 110 7.08 -23.11 4.52
CA ALA A 110 7.26 -21.96 3.65
C ALA A 110 8.42 -22.17 2.66
N LEU A 111 9.57 -22.62 3.16
CA LEU A 111 10.75 -22.93 2.35
C LEU A 111 10.48 -24.05 1.33
N ALA A 112 9.76 -25.10 1.73
CA ALA A 112 9.37 -26.17 0.81
C ALA A 112 8.41 -25.69 -0.29
N LEU A 113 7.47 -24.81 0.05
CA LEU A 113 6.56 -24.21 -0.94
C LEU A 113 7.31 -23.26 -1.88
N GLU A 114 8.21 -22.43 -1.35
CA GLU A 114 9.03 -21.50 -2.15
C GLU A 114 9.94 -22.24 -3.12
N ALA A 115 10.61 -23.31 -2.68
CA ALA A 115 11.45 -24.13 -3.55
C ALA A 115 10.64 -24.72 -4.73
N ARG A 116 9.40 -25.16 -4.47
CA ARG A 116 8.49 -25.65 -5.53
C ARG A 116 8.05 -24.53 -6.47
N LEU A 117 7.74 -23.34 -5.94
CA LEU A 117 7.39 -22.17 -6.75
C LEU A 117 8.56 -21.74 -7.64
N ILE A 118 9.80 -21.76 -7.13
CA ILE A 118 11.01 -21.43 -7.90
C ILE A 118 11.25 -22.47 -9.02
N ALA A 119 11.08 -23.75 -8.72
CA ALA A 119 11.35 -24.85 -9.65
C ALA A 119 10.40 -24.86 -10.86
N ASP A 120 9.11 -24.60 -10.66
CA ASP A 120 8.10 -24.52 -11.74
C ASP A 120 7.06 -23.43 -11.43
N PRO A 121 7.37 -22.15 -11.71
CA PRO A 121 6.47 -21.06 -11.37
C PRO A 121 5.09 -21.16 -12.05
N PRO A 122 4.98 -21.42 -13.37
CA PRO A 122 3.69 -21.55 -14.03
C PRO A 122 2.85 -22.72 -13.48
N GLY A 123 3.44 -23.91 -13.33
CA GLY A 123 2.73 -25.07 -12.79
C GLY A 123 2.34 -24.90 -11.31
N TYR A 124 3.21 -24.26 -10.52
CA TYR A 124 2.89 -23.93 -9.13
C TYR A 124 1.69 -22.96 -9.04
N LEU A 125 1.68 -21.90 -9.84
CA LEU A 125 0.59 -20.92 -9.84
C LEU A 125 -0.73 -21.53 -10.34
N ALA A 126 -0.68 -22.45 -11.31
CA ALA A 126 -1.86 -23.19 -11.77
C ALA A 126 -2.44 -24.09 -10.66
N GLY A 127 -1.60 -24.62 -9.77
CA GLY A 127 -1.99 -25.49 -8.66
C GLY A 127 -2.32 -24.78 -7.34
N LEU A 128 -2.49 -23.46 -7.32
CA LEU A 128 -2.81 -22.72 -6.09
C LEU A 128 -4.07 -23.28 -5.40
N GLY A 129 -4.01 -23.46 -4.08
CA GLY A 129 -5.13 -23.99 -3.30
C GLY A 129 -4.87 -23.97 -1.80
N PRO A 130 -5.79 -24.50 -0.97
CA PRO A 130 -5.64 -24.50 0.49
C PRO A 130 -4.32 -25.14 0.97
N ASP A 131 -3.91 -26.23 0.31
CA ASP A 131 -2.67 -26.95 0.62
C ASP A 131 -1.44 -26.39 -0.11
N GLN A 132 -1.64 -25.56 -1.13
CA GLN A 132 -0.58 -24.92 -1.91
C GLN A 132 -0.84 -23.40 -2.00
N PRO A 133 -0.69 -22.67 -0.89
CA PRO A 133 -0.79 -21.22 -0.91
C PRO A 133 0.44 -20.60 -1.56
N TYR A 134 0.39 -19.32 -1.90
CA TYR A 134 1.58 -18.61 -2.36
C TYR A 134 2.50 -18.28 -1.17
N PRO A 135 3.76 -18.76 -1.16
CA PRO A 135 4.68 -18.55 -0.05
C PRO A 135 5.35 -17.17 -0.14
N ALA A 136 5.65 -16.59 1.02
CA ALA A 136 6.58 -15.48 1.13
C ALA A 136 7.57 -15.75 2.25
N VAL A 137 8.86 -15.79 1.90
CA VAL A 137 9.96 -16.00 2.83
C VAL A 137 10.75 -14.69 2.92
N LEU A 138 10.59 -13.98 4.04
CA LEU A 138 11.17 -12.66 4.27
C LEU A 138 12.05 -12.70 5.52
N LYS A 139 13.28 -13.19 5.36
CA LYS A 139 14.24 -13.39 6.46
C LYS A 139 13.69 -14.31 7.55
N GLU A 140 13.14 -13.75 8.62
CA GLU A 140 12.57 -14.47 9.78
C GLU A 140 11.04 -14.56 9.73
N GLU A 141 10.42 -13.99 8.70
CA GLU A 141 8.98 -14.00 8.52
C GLU A 141 8.56 -14.93 7.38
N TYR A 142 7.59 -15.78 7.67
CA TYR A 142 7.12 -16.83 6.77
C TYR A 142 5.60 -16.74 6.63
N LEU A 143 5.13 -16.33 5.46
CA LEU A 143 3.72 -16.10 5.18
C LEU A 143 3.21 -17.02 4.08
N ALA A 144 1.93 -17.35 4.15
CA ALA A 144 1.15 -17.96 3.09
C ALA A 144 0.05 -16.99 2.68
N PHE A 145 0.07 -16.56 1.42
CA PHE A 145 -1.00 -15.77 0.83
C PHE A 145 -2.13 -16.68 0.34
N ASP A 146 -3.36 -16.21 0.49
CA ASP A 146 -4.57 -16.91 0.07
C ASP A 146 -4.55 -17.19 -1.44
N ALA A 147 -4.98 -18.39 -1.82
CA ALA A 147 -4.91 -18.88 -3.20
C ALA A 147 -5.82 -18.09 -4.15
N ASP A 148 -7.05 -17.79 -3.71
CA ASP A 148 -8.02 -17.06 -4.54
C ASP A 148 -7.61 -15.59 -4.66
N TRP A 149 -7.20 -14.98 -3.55
CA TRP A 149 -6.64 -13.63 -3.58
C TRP A 149 -5.43 -13.55 -4.51
N THR A 150 -4.50 -14.51 -4.45
CA THR A 150 -3.30 -14.54 -5.30
C THR A 150 -3.69 -14.61 -6.77
N ARG A 151 -4.61 -15.53 -7.14
CA ARG A 151 -5.10 -15.67 -8.52
C ARG A 151 -5.73 -14.37 -9.03
N THR A 152 -6.68 -13.81 -8.29
CA THR A 152 -7.38 -12.58 -8.69
C THR A 152 -6.40 -11.41 -8.80
N THR A 153 -5.45 -11.32 -7.89
CA THR A 153 -4.45 -10.23 -7.86
C THR A 153 -3.51 -10.31 -9.06
N LEU A 154 -2.98 -11.48 -9.38
CA LEU A 154 -2.10 -11.66 -10.55
C LEU A 154 -2.85 -11.45 -11.87
N ALA A 155 -4.07 -11.95 -11.98
CA ALA A 155 -4.90 -11.72 -13.18
C ALA A 155 -5.16 -10.21 -13.39
N GLY A 156 -5.60 -9.49 -12.34
CA GLY A 156 -5.80 -8.05 -12.43
C GLY A 156 -4.52 -7.25 -12.68
N ALA A 157 -3.36 -7.76 -12.22
CA ALA A 157 -2.07 -7.16 -12.48
C ALA A 157 -1.66 -7.27 -13.96
N GLN A 158 -2.05 -8.33 -14.68
CA GLN A 158 -1.79 -8.48 -16.12
C GLN A 158 -2.51 -7.40 -16.93
N ASP A 159 -3.80 -7.16 -16.66
CA ASP A 159 -4.56 -6.09 -17.32
C ASP A 159 -3.98 -4.71 -17.04
N ARG A 160 -3.51 -4.49 -15.81
CA ARG A 160 -2.84 -3.25 -15.40
C ARG A 160 -1.50 -3.07 -16.07
N LEU A 161 -0.70 -4.13 -16.18
CA LEU A 161 0.55 -4.11 -16.92
C LEU A 161 0.29 -3.77 -18.39
N ALA A 162 -0.70 -4.38 -19.04
CA ALA A 162 -1.06 -4.04 -20.42
C ALA A 162 -1.44 -2.56 -20.59
N ARG A 163 -2.24 -1.99 -19.65
CA ARG A 163 -2.56 -0.55 -19.66
C ARG A 163 -1.35 0.34 -19.40
N PHE A 164 -0.42 -0.07 -18.56
CA PHE A 164 0.84 0.62 -18.35
C PHE A 164 1.68 0.65 -19.64
N ILE A 165 1.83 -0.50 -20.30
CA ILE A 165 2.57 -0.63 -21.57
C ILE A 165 1.91 0.24 -22.66
N ALA A 166 0.59 0.17 -22.79
CA ALA A 166 -0.17 0.97 -23.76
C ALA A 166 -0.05 2.48 -23.51
N ALA A 167 0.26 2.90 -22.28
CA ALA A 167 0.43 4.30 -21.94
C ALA A 167 1.82 4.86 -22.28
N ARG A 168 2.77 4.01 -22.68
CA ARG A 168 4.12 4.43 -23.12
C ARG A 168 4.03 5.49 -24.22
N ARG A 169 4.82 6.56 -24.11
CA ARG A 169 4.77 7.70 -25.03
C ARG A 169 5.88 7.66 -26.08
N GLN A 170 6.97 7.00 -25.75
CA GLN A 170 8.20 7.03 -26.53
C GLN A 170 9.04 5.77 -26.30
N ASP A 171 10.08 5.59 -27.12
CA ASP A 171 10.97 4.44 -27.02
C ASP A 171 12.06 4.59 -25.94
N THR A 172 12.21 5.79 -25.36
CA THR A 172 13.22 6.11 -24.32
C THR A 172 12.57 6.36 -22.96
N ALA A 173 13.00 5.62 -21.94
CA ALA A 173 12.62 5.86 -20.55
C ALA A 173 13.78 6.50 -19.77
N VAL A 174 13.45 7.35 -18.80
CA VAL A 174 14.40 7.80 -17.76
C VAL A 174 14.11 7.03 -16.48
N LEU A 175 15.08 6.27 -16.00
CA LEU A 175 14.99 5.53 -14.75
C LEU A 175 15.83 6.22 -13.68
N VAL A 176 15.15 6.70 -12.65
CA VAL A 176 15.71 7.45 -11.53
C VAL A 176 15.99 6.48 -10.38
N GLY A 177 17.26 6.40 -9.99
CA GLY A 177 17.72 5.72 -8.79
C GLY A 177 17.44 6.56 -7.53
N ASN A 178 18.33 6.47 -6.55
CA ASN A 178 18.21 7.22 -5.29
C ASN A 178 19.56 7.79 -4.81
N GLY A 179 20.63 7.68 -5.60
CA GLY A 179 21.97 8.08 -5.20
C GLY A 179 22.17 9.61 -5.15
N PRO A 180 23.24 10.07 -4.47
CA PRO A 180 23.48 11.47 -4.16
C PRO A 180 23.65 12.37 -5.40
N SER A 181 24.04 11.83 -6.56
CA SER A 181 24.14 12.62 -7.80
C SER A 181 22.82 13.26 -8.25
N LEU A 182 21.65 12.78 -7.79
CA LEU A 182 20.35 13.41 -8.10
C LEU A 182 20.26 14.87 -7.63
N ALA A 183 21.03 15.26 -6.62
CA ALA A 183 21.09 16.66 -6.17
C ALA A 183 21.63 17.61 -7.26
N ARG A 184 22.37 17.08 -8.26
CA ARG A 184 22.96 17.84 -9.38
C ARG A 184 22.20 17.67 -10.71
N LEU A 185 21.12 16.90 -10.73
CA LEU A 185 20.35 16.65 -11.94
C LEU A 185 19.57 17.90 -12.36
N ASP A 186 19.74 18.36 -13.60
CA ASP A 186 18.84 19.36 -14.19
C ASP A 186 17.48 18.74 -14.46
N ARG A 187 16.54 18.98 -13.55
CA ARG A 187 15.20 18.37 -13.56
C ARG A 187 14.33 18.82 -14.74
N ARG A 188 14.67 19.94 -15.40
CA ARG A 188 13.94 20.39 -16.60
C ARG A 188 14.04 19.38 -17.75
N LEU A 189 15.13 18.61 -17.79
CA LEU A 189 15.32 17.54 -18.78
C LEU A 189 14.31 16.39 -18.63
N LEU A 190 13.70 16.25 -17.46
CA LEU A 190 12.71 15.21 -17.20
C LEU A 190 11.30 15.60 -17.68
N GLU A 191 11.07 16.86 -18.02
CA GLU A 191 9.75 17.34 -18.45
C GLU A 191 9.35 16.70 -19.78
N GLY A 192 8.11 16.18 -19.82
CA GLY A 192 7.55 15.49 -20.99
C GLY A 192 8.08 14.07 -21.22
N GLN A 193 9.10 13.64 -20.48
CA GLN A 193 9.70 12.31 -20.63
C GLN A 193 8.91 11.21 -19.91
N ASP A 194 9.11 9.96 -20.33
CA ASP A 194 8.65 8.79 -19.57
C ASP A 194 9.62 8.51 -18.39
N VAL A 195 9.31 9.09 -17.23
CA VAL A 195 10.15 9.03 -16.02
C VAL A 195 9.64 7.99 -15.02
N TYR A 196 10.55 7.17 -14.50
CA TYR A 196 10.26 6.14 -13.50
C TYR A 196 11.18 6.29 -12.30
N ILE A 197 10.60 6.28 -11.10
CA ILE A 197 11.33 6.51 -9.84
C ILE A 197 11.33 5.25 -8.98
N SER A 198 12.18 5.22 -7.97
CA SER A 198 12.34 4.03 -7.12
C SER A 198 12.22 4.40 -5.65
N ASN A 199 11.59 3.55 -4.83
CA ASN A 199 11.61 3.68 -3.37
C ASN A 199 11.25 5.10 -2.86
N TYR A 200 12.07 5.73 -2.01
CA TYR A 200 11.76 7.03 -1.42
C TYR A 200 12.09 8.24 -2.30
N ALA A 201 12.54 8.07 -3.55
CA ALA A 201 12.47 9.14 -4.54
C ALA A 201 11.04 9.71 -4.70
N ILE A 202 10.02 8.93 -4.33
CA ILE A 202 8.62 9.35 -4.27
C ILE A 202 8.34 10.48 -3.27
N ARG A 203 9.22 10.70 -2.27
CA ARG A 203 9.09 11.78 -1.29
C ARG A 203 9.42 13.15 -1.88
N ASP A 204 10.27 13.17 -2.90
CA ASP A 204 10.63 14.40 -3.57
C ASP A 204 9.47 14.86 -4.46
N ALA A 205 8.87 16.00 -4.13
CA ALA A 205 7.70 16.53 -4.83
C ALA A 205 7.96 16.85 -6.32
N GLY A 206 9.20 17.19 -6.69
CA GLY A 206 9.59 17.45 -8.07
C GLY A 206 9.62 16.18 -8.91
N LEU A 207 10.30 15.14 -8.40
CA LEU A 207 10.36 13.82 -9.02
C LEU A 207 8.98 13.16 -9.04
N HIS A 208 8.23 13.23 -7.94
CA HIS A 208 6.87 12.68 -7.83
C HIS A 208 5.93 13.25 -8.89
N ARG A 209 5.99 14.58 -9.12
CA ARG A 209 5.19 15.27 -10.15
C ARG A 209 5.54 14.84 -11.57
N LEU A 210 6.82 14.59 -11.84
CA LEU A 210 7.33 14.25 -13.18
C LEU A 210 7.23 12.76 -13.49
N ALA A 211 7.24 11.92 -12.47
CA ALA A 211 7.22 10.48 -12.60
C ALA A 211 5.88 9.96 -13.14
N ARG A 212 5.95 8.81 -13.79
CA ARG A 212 4.79 8.04 -14.26
C ARG A 212 4.58 6.78 -13.45
N GLY A 213 5.64 6.25 -12.84
CA GLY A 213 5.58 5.06 -12.00
C GLY A 213 6.67 5.04 -10.93
N VAL A 214 6.41 4.27 -9.88
CA VAL A 214 7.33 3.97 -8.78
C VAL A 214 7.38 2.45 -8.57
N ALA A 215 8.57 1.92 -8.29
CA ALA A 215 8.72 0.53 -7.84
C ALA A 215 9.36 0.47 -6.46
N VAL A 216 8.98 -0.57 -5.73
CA VAL A 216 9.58 -0.96 -4.45
C VAL A 216 9.63 -2.49 -4.38
N SER A 217 10.82 -3.05 -4.20
CA SER A 217 11.05 -4.50 -4.08
C SER A 217 11.65 -4.90 -2.73
N ASN A 218 11.76 -3.95 -1.79
CA ASN A 218 12.35 -4.18 -0.47
C ASN A 218 11.28 -4.03 0.63
N ALA A 219 11.10 -5.09 1.44
CA ALA A 219 10.13 -5.10 2.54
C ALA A 219 10.36 -3.98 3.56
N PHE A 220 11.60 -3.68 3.94
CA PHE A 220 11.91 -2.63 4.91
C PHE A 220 11.54 -1.25 4.39
N VAL A 221 11.78 -0.97 3.11
CA VAL A 221 11.40 0.29 2.48
C VAL A 221 9.88 0.43 2.43
N ALA A 222 9.17 -0.60 1.96
CA ALA A 222 7.71 -0.58 1.84
C ALA A 222 7.03 -0.45 3.20
N ARG A 223 7.49 -1.18 4.21
CA ARG A 223 6.90 -1.26 5.55
C ARG A 223 7.09 0.00 6.38
N GLN A 224 8.19 0.74 6.20
CA GLN A 224 8.45 1.92 7.02
C GLN A 224 7.62 3.15 6.61
N ALA A 225 7.03 3.16 5.41
CA ALA A 225 6.14 4.24 4.97
C ALA A 225 5.17 3.77 3.87
N PRO A 226 4.27 2.81 4.17
CA PRO A 226 3.39 2.19 3.16
C PRO A 226 2.45 3.23 2.52
N HIS A 227 2.02 4.22 3.32
CA HIS A 227 1.12 5.27 2.89
C HIS A 227 1.68 6.10 1.73
N LEU A 228 3.00 6.30 1.62
CA LEU A 228 3.62 7.07 0.53
C LEU A 228 3.30 6.46 -0.84
N PHE A 229 3.40 5.14 -0.93
CA PHE A 229 3.06 4.41 -2.14
C PHE A 229 1.55 4.39 -2.33
N GLN A 230 0.78 4.11 -1.27
CA GLN A 230 -0.67 3.90 -1.36
C GLN A 230 -1.47 5.15 -1.73
N THR A 231 -1.05 6.33 -1.29
CA THR A 231 -1.72 7.59 -1.62
C THR A 231 -1.26 8.19 -2.95
N SER A 232 -0.26 7.58 -3.60
CA SER A 232 0.31 8.11 -4.84
C SER A 232 -0.53 7.73 -6.08
N PRO A 233 -0.78 8.69 -7.00
CA PRO A 233 -1.48 8.42 -8.25
C PRO A 233 -0.62 7.72 -9.31
N LEU A 234 0.68 7.51 -9.03
CA LEU A 234 1.61 6.84 -9.93
C LEU A 234 1.24 5.37 -10.16
N TRP A 235 1.72 4.81 -11.28
CA TRP A 235 1.81 3.36 -11.40
C TRP A 235 2.75 2.80 -10.33
N LYS A 236 2.36 1.69 -9.70
CA LYS A 236 3.08 1.10 -8.57
C LYS A 236 3.42 -0.33 -8.92
N PHE A 237 4.70 -0.67 -8.82
CA PHE A 237 5.18 -2.02 -9.09
C PHE A 237 5.83 -2.58 -7.83
N HIS A 238 5.39 -3.76 -7.43
CA HIS A 238 6.00 -4.47 -6.32
C HIS A 238 5.76 -5.97 -6.40
N PRO A 239 6.62 -6.76 -5.73
CA PRO A 239 6.36 -8.16 -5.45
C PRO A 239 4.97 -8.44 -4.88
N LEU A 240 4.37 -9.59 -5.27
CA LEU A 240 3.11 -10.08 -4.71
C LEU A 240 3.17 -10.26 -3.19
N TRP A 241 4.32 -10.70 -2.68
CA TRP A 241 4.55 -10.88 -1.25
C TRP A 241 4.55 -9.57 -0.44
N LEU A 242 4.52 -8.39 -1.08
CA LEU A 242 4.24 -7.11 -0.42
C LEU A 242 2.75 -6.83 -0.21
N GLY A 243 1.85 -7.72 -0.63
CA GLY A 243 0.39 -7.55 -0.48
C GLY A 243 -0.12 -7.49 0.96
N ASP A 244 0.71 -7.87 1.95
CA ASP A 244 0.40 -7.66 3.37
C ASP A 244 0.64 -6.22 3.84
N THR A 245 1.38 -5.44 3.04
CA THR A 245 1.87 -4.10 3.37
C THR A 245 1.29 -3.05 2.42
N LEU A 246 1.35 -3.32 1.13
CA LEU A 246 0.87 -2.47 0.04
C LEU A 246 -0.38 -3.12 -0.54
N GLY A 247 -1.52 -2.48 -0.35
CA GLY A 247 -2.82 -2.92 -0.84
C GLY A 247 -3.08 -2.54 -2.29
N ASP A 248 -4.14 -3.10 -2.85
CA ASP A 248 -4.45 -2.96 -4.26
C ASP A 248 -5.04 -1.58 -4.63
N THR A 249 -4.67 -1.06 -5.81
CA THR A 249 -5.24 0.17 -6.40
C THR A 249 -5.42 -0.02 -7.91
N PRO A 250 -6.21 0.83 -8.60
CA PRO A 250 -6.36 0.75 -10.06
C PRO A 250 -5.05 0.85 -10.86
N ARG A 251 -3.96 1.31 -10.23
CA ARG A 251 -2.61 1.46 -10.81
C ARG A 251 -1.54 0.66 -10.05
N THR A 252 -1.94 -0.38 -9.32
CA THR A 252 -1.01 -1.30 -8.65
C THR A 252 -0.80 -2.56 -9.50
N VAL A 253 0.46 -2.86 -9.83
CA VAL A 253 0.87 -4.08 -10.53
C VAL A 253 1.67 -4.93 -9.57
N TYR A 254 1.06 -6.02 -9.12
CA TYR A 254 1.74 -7.07 -8.37
C TYR A 254 2.44 -8.02 -9.34
N LEU A 255 3.69 -8.36 -9.03
CA LEU A 255 4.49 -9.27 -9.85
C LEU A 255 4.86 -10.51 -9.05
N ASN A 256 4.85 -11.67 -9.72
CA ASN A 256 5.38 -12.91 -9.16
C ASN A 256 6.90 -12.82 -9.06
N ALA A 257 7.36 -12.24 -7.96
CA ALA A 257 8.75 -11.94 -7.73
C ALA A 257 9.43 -13.12 -7.04
N LEU A 258 10.42 -13.70 -7.71
CA LEU A 258 11.12 -14.89 -7.25
C LEU A 258 12.52 -14.55 -6.78
N GLY A 259 12.90 -15.13 -5.63
CA GLY A 259 14.31 -15.26 -5.25
C GLY A 259 14.93 -16.49 -5.92
N GLY A 260 16.14 -16.85 -5.47
CA GLY A 260 16.90 -17.98 -6.00
C GLY A 260 18.00 -17.51 -6.96
N ASP A 261 18.29 -18.34 -7.97
CA ASP A 261 19.32 -18.04 -8.96
C ASP A 261 19.00 -16.75 -9.73
N LEU A 262 20.03 -15.95 -10.00
CA LEU A 262 19.88 -14.71 -10.75
C LEU A 262 19.41 -14.98 -12.19
N PHE A 263 18.32 -14.33 -12.60
CA PHE A 263 17.80 -14.37 -13.97
C PHE A 263 17.27 -13.00 -14.41
N PHE A 264 17.06 -12.83 -15.72
CA PHE A 264 16.35 -11.69 -16.31
C PHE A 264 15.03 -12.18 -16.90
N ALA A 265 13.94 -11.45 -16.67
CA ALA A 265 12.62 -11.77 -17.19
C ALA A 265 12.25 -10.89 -18.41
N PRO A 266 12.24 -11.45 -19.64
CA PRO A 266 11.67 -10.77 -20.80
C PRO A 266 10.16 -10.54 -20.68
N ASP A 267 9.47 -11.45 -20.00
CA ASP A 267 8.03 -11.39 -19.69
C ASP A 267 7.83 -11.40 -18.16
N VAL A 268 7.64 -10.20 -17.62
CA VAL A 268 7.44 -9.99 -16.17
C VAL A 268 6.05 -10.42 -15.68
N ALA A 269 5.11 -10.74 -16.58
CA ALA A 269 3.78 -11.21 -16.20
C ALA A 269 3.82 -12.63 -15.60
N GLN A 270 4.84 -13.42 -15.96
CA GLN A 270 5.03 -14.79 -15.47
C GLN A 270 5.86 -14.82 -14.18
N LYS A 271 7.04 -14.20 -14.22
CA LYS A 271 7.98 -14.12 -13.10
C LYS A 271 8.94 -12.94 -13.27
N ILE A 272 9.50 -12.47 -12.18
CA ILE A 272 10.52 -11.41 -12.18
C ILE A 272 11.55 -11.64 -11.07
N ALA A 273 12.82 -11.32 -11.31
CA ALA A 273 13.85 -11.32 -10.28
C ALA A 273 13.80 -10.00 -9.51
N TRP A 274 13.79 -10.04 -8.17
CA TRP A 274 13.60 -8.85 -7.32
C TRP A 274 14.81 -8.43 -6.47
N HIS A 275 15.81 -9.31 -6.34
CA HIS A 275 16.97 -9.13 -5.46
C HIS A 275 18.04 -8.20 -6.07
N ALA A 276 19.08 -7.91 -5.27
CA ALA A 276 20.15 -6.96 -5.51
C ALA A 276 19.73 -5.47 -5.60
N THR A 277 18.97 -5.07 -6.63
CA THR A 277 18.55 -3.66 -6.78
C THR A 277 17.14 -3.47 -7.31
N VAL A 278 16.45 -2.45 -6.80
CA VAL A 278 15.18 -1.96 -7.38
C VAL A 278 15.37 -1.44 -8.81
N THR A 279 16.57 -0.98 -9.16
CA THR A 279 16.91 -0.58 -10.55
C THR A 279 16.86 -1.78 -11.48
N PHE A 280 17.41 -2.93 -11.09
CA PHE A 280 17.34 -4.17 -11.88
C PHE A 280 15.91 -4.71 -12.02
N PHE A 281 15.12 -4.61 -10.95
CA PHE A 281 13.68 -4.89 -10.99
C PHE A 281 12.97 -4.01 -12.04
N TRP A 282 13.25 -2.71 -12.06
CA TRP A 282 12.72 -1.79 -13.06
C TRP A 282 13.20 -2.10 -14.48
N LEU A 283 14.46 -2.44 -14.69
CA LEU A 283 15.01 -2.74 -16.02
C LEU A 283 14.25 -3.90 -16.69
N GLN A 284 13.86 -4.94 -15.94
CA GLN A 284 13.03 -6.02 -16.46
C GLN A 284 11.62 -5.52 -16.84
N ILE A 285 11.00 -4.67 -16.02
CA ILE A 285 9.67 -4.10 -16.28
C ILE A 285 9.70 -3.19 -17.53
N LEU A 286 10.71 -2.32 -17.65
CA LEU A 286 10.84 -1.41 -18.79
C LEU A 286 11.19 -2.17 -20.08
N TYR A 287 11.96 -3.25 -19.98
CA TYR A 287 12.19 -4.16 -21.08
C TYR A 287 10.88 -4.82 -21.55
N ALA A 288 10.08 -5.38 -20.64
CA ALA A 288 8.79 -5.97 -20.96
C ALA A 288 7.80 -4.94 -21.52
N ALA A 289 7.89 -3.69 -21.08
CA ALA A 289 7.12 -2.57 -21.62
C ALA A 289 7.61 -2.07 -23.00
N GLY A 290 8.67 -2.69 -23.54
CA GLY A 290 9.14 -2.47 -24.90
C GLY A 290 10.09 -1.28 -25.08
N TYR A 291 10.50 -0.59 -24.00
CA TYR A 291 11.46 0.53 -24.12
C TYR A 291 12.75 0.05 -24.80
N ARG A 292 13.20 0.82 -25.79
CA ARG A 292 14.41 0.53 -26.56
C ARG A 292 15.65 1.15 -25.95
N LYS A 293 15.49 2.27 -25.24
CA LYS A 293 16.57 2.94 -24.51
C LYS A 293 16.13 3.24 -23.09
N VAL A 294 16.99 2.96 -22.11
CA VAL A 294 16.78 3.38 -20.71
C VAL A 294 17.96 4.24 -20.26
N CYS A 295 17.69 5.51 -19.96
CA CYS A 295 18.67 6.45 -19.41
C CYS A 295 18.62 6.39 -17.89
N LEU A 296 19.71 5.97 -17.26
CA LEU A 296 19.84 5.89 -15.81
C LEU A 296 20.30 7.23 -15.24
N VAL A 297 19.65 7.73 -14.20
CA VAL A 297 20.11 8.90 -13.43
C VAL A 297 20.04 8.60 -11.94
N GLY A 298 21.00 9.08 -11.15
CA GLY A 298 21.01 8.82 -9.71
C GLY A 298 21.34 7.37 -9.33
N VAL A 299 22.10 6.67 -10.19
CA VAL A 299 22.54 5.28 -9.93
C VAL A 299 24.05 5.30 -9.69
N ASP A 300 24.44 5.93 -8.57
CA ASP A 300 25.83 6.24 -8.25
C ASP A 300 26.70 5.01 -7.99
N ASN A 301 26.12 3.90 -7.52
CA ASN A 301 26.83 2.65 -7.21
C ASN A 301 28.07 2.85 -6.30
N ALA A 302 28.01 3.80 -5.36
CA ALA A 302 29.12 4.20 -4.50
C ALA A 302 28.64 4.26 -3.03
N TYR A 303 28.40 3.09 -2.43
CA TYR A 303 27.85 2.98 -1.07
C TYR A 303 28.95 3.07 -0.01
N GLN A 304 28.77 3.97 0.95
CA GLN A 304 29.50 4.05 2.20
C GLN A 304 28.79 3.19 3.25
N GLN A 305 29.43 2.09 3.64
CA GLN A 305 28.91 1.17 4.66
C GLN A 305 30.06 0.59 5.49
N ARG A 306 29.73 -0.05 6.62
CA ARG A 306 30.74 -0.66 7.49
C ARG A 306 31.54 -1.72 6.71
N PRO A 307 32.88 -1.76 6.84
CA PRO A 307 33.68 -2.81 6.22
C PRO A 307 33.17 -4.21 6.61
N GLY A 308 33.03 -5.10 5.62
CA GLY A 308 32.56 -6.47 5.83
C GLY A 308 31.04 -6.66 5.96
N ALA A 309 30.23 -5.60 5.80
CA ALA A 309 28.79 -5.75 5.68
C ALA A 309 28.44 -6.57 4.43
N ARG A 310 27.49 -7.49 4.54
CA ARG A 310 27.04 -8.39 3.48
C ARG A 310 25.58 -8.15 3.13
N GLU A 311 25.15 -8.57 1.93
CA GLU A 311 23.75 -8.45 1.52
C GLU A 311 22.80 -9.00 2.59
N GLY A 312 21.78 -8.22 2.94
CA GLY A 312 20.78 -8.61 3.93
C GLY A 312 21.14 -8.31 5.39
N ASP A 313 22.38 -7.90 5.69
CA ASP A 313 22.73 -7.35 7.01
C ASP A 313 21.91 -6.08 7.29
N LEU A 314 21.40 -5.96 8.51
CA LEU A 314 20.57 -4.81 8.91
C LEU A 314 21.43 -3.72 9.53
N ILE A 315 21.34 -2.53 8.97
CA ILE A 315 22.05 -1.33 9.43
C ILE A 315 21.00 -0.36 10.00
N THR A 316 21.18 0.02 11.26
CA THR A 316 20.44 1.14 11.84
C THR A 316 21.17 2.44 11.53
N GLN A 317 20.50 3.35 10.82
CA GLN A 317 21.08 4.60 10.37
C GLN A 317 20.67 5.74 11.32
N THR A 318 21.59 6.14 12.21
CA THR A 318 21.35 7.24 13.16
C THR A 318 21.84 8.60 12.63
N ALA A 319 22.91 8.59 11.85
CA ALA A 319 23.48 9.77 11.20
C ALA A 319 22.70 10.15 9.91
N PRO A 320 22.87 11.37 9.38
CA PRO A 320 22.47 11.69 8.00
C PRO A 320 22.86 10.57 7.01
N ASP A 321 21.98 10.26 6.08
CA ASP A 321 22.25 9.27 5.03
C ASP A 321 23.08 9.89 3.91
N GLU A 322 24.30 9.38 3.71
CA GLU A 322 25.23 9.85 2.67
C GLU A 322 25.11 9.06 1.35
N ASN A 323 24.41 7.92 1.38
CA ASN A 323 24.26 7.01 0.23
C ASN A 323 23.11 7.42 -0.68
N HIS A 324 22.26 8.33 -0.22
CA HIS A 324 21.08 8.77 -0.93
C HIS A 324 21.05 10.30 -1.07
N PHE A 325 20.27 10.79 -2.05
CA PHE A 325 20.15 12.22 -2.30
C PHE A 325 19.40 13.00 -1.21
N ASP A 326 18.62 12.30 -0.40
CA ASP A 326 17.91 12.85 0.76
C ASP A 326 18.63 12.41 2.05
N PRO A 327 19.21 13.34 2.82
CA PRO A 327 19.88 13.01 4.09
C PRO A 327 18.95 12.36 5.15
N GLU A 328 17.63 12.46 4.99
CA GLU A 328 16.60 11.84 5.84
C GLU A 328 16.09 10.50 5.28
N TYR A 329 16.65 10.03 4.16
CA TYR A 329 16.19 8.84 3.45
C TYR A 329 16.12 7.61 4.38
N PHE A 330 17.24 7.28 5.04
CA PHE A 330 17.30 6.28 6.10
C PHE A 330 17.56 6.82 7.50
N ARG A 331 17.69 8.13 7.75
CA ARG A 331 17.88 8.61 9.13
C ARG A 331 16.73 8.13 10.04
N GLY A 332 17.09 7.53 11.18
CA GLY A 332 16.17 6.94 12.15
C GLY A 332 15.55 5.60 11.70
N LYS A 333 16.02 5.03 10.57
CA LYS A 333 15.46 3.82 9.95
C LYS A 333 16.46 2.67 9.94
N VAL A 334 15.93 1.48 9.67
CA VAL A 334 16.72 0.29 9.37
C VAL A 334 16.73 0.05 7.87
N TRP A 335 17.90 -0.24 7.33
CA TRP A 335 18.09 -0.58 5.92
C TRP A 335 19.00 -1.81 5.77
N GLN A 336 18.98 -2.42 4.58
CA GLN A 336 19.80 -3.59 4.27
C GLN A 336 21.08 -3.15 3.58
N ALA A 337 22.22 -3.68 4.04
CA ALA A 337 23.52 -3.42 3.43
C ALA A 337 23.51 -3.75 1.93
N ALA A 338 24.25 -2.94 1.19
CA ALA A 338 24.41 -3.08 -0.25
C ALA A 338 25.47 -4.16 -0.57
N ASP A 339 25.28 -4.90 -1.66
CA ASP A 339 26.29 -5.82 -2.21
C ASP A 339 26.69 -5.38 -3.63
N PRO A 340 27.71 -4.51 -3.77
CA PRO A 340 28.14 -3.98 -5.07
C PRO A 340 28.50 -5.05 -6.10
N ASP A 341 29.05 -6.18 -5.66
CA ASP A 341 29.46 -7.26 -6.55
C ASP A 341 28.23 -7.97 -7.13
N HIS A 342 27.24 -8.29 -6.29
CA HIS A 342 25.97 -8.85 -6.77
C HIS A 342 25.21 -7.85 -7.65
N MET A 343 25.20 -6.56 -7.28
CA MET A 343 24.61 -5.51 -8.13
C MET A 343 25.26 -5.47 -9.52
N ALA A 344 26.60 -5.53 -9.58
CA ALA A 344 27.33 -5.54 -10.85
C ALA A 344 26.93 -6.74 -11.75
N GLN A 345 26.74 -7.93 -11.17
CA GLN A 345 26.25 -9.10 -11.90
C GLN A 345 24.85 -8.86 -12.48
N THR A 346 23.94 -8.26 -11.71
CA THR A 346 22.58 -7.96 -12.20
C THR A 346 22.60 -6.95 -13.35
N TYR A 347 23.44 -5.92 -13.28
CA TYR A 347 23.56 -4.94 -14.35
C TYR A 347 24.22 -5.51 -15.61
N ALA A 348 25.23 -6.38 -15.47
CA ALA A 348 25.83 -7.08 -16.60
C ALA A 348 24.80 -7.98 -17.31
N LEU A 349 23.98 -8.70 -16.54
CA LEU A 349 22.90 -9.52 -17.08
C LEU A 349 21.84 -8.66 -17.79
N ALA A 350 21.41 -7.54 -17.20
CA ALA A 350 20.49 -6.62 -17.86
C ALA A 350 21.06 -6.10 -19.18
N ARG A 351 22.33 -5.69 -19.20
CA ARG A 351 23.02 -5.24 -20.40
C ARG A 351 22.98 -6.31 -21.49
N GLN A 352 23.33 -7.55 -21.17
CA GLN A 352 23.33 -8.66 -22.12
C GLN A 352 21.97 -8.82 -22.81
N HIS A 353 20.87 -8.77 -22.05
CA HIS A 353 19.52 -8.91 -22.60
C HIS A 353 19.10 -7.71 -23.47
N TYR A 354 19.46 -6.50 -23.07
CA TYR A 354 19.18 -5.30 -23.86
C TYR A 354 19.97 -5.32 -25.18
N ASP A 355 21.29 -5.53 -25.11
CA ASP A 355 22.19 -5.53 -26.26
C ASP A 355 21.79 -6.61 -27.27
N ALA A 356 21.42 -7.82 -26.80
CA ALA A 356 20.98 -8.93 -27.65
C ALA A 356 19.71 -8.64 -28.48
N CYS A 357 18.93 -7.64 -28.09
CA CYS A 357 17.71 -7.21 -28.78
C CYS A 357 17.84 -5.83 -29.45
N GLY A 358 19.07 -5.31 -29.60
CA GLY A 358 19.32 -3.99 -30.19
C GLY A 358 18.68 -2.85 -29.38
N ARG A 359 18.62 -3.05 -28.05
CA ARG A 359 18.18 -2.07 -27.06
C ARG A 359 19.40 -1.62 -26.26
N GLU A 360 19.29 -0.49 -25.56
CA GLU A 360 20.42 0.12 -24.87
C GLU A 360 20.05 0.57 -23.46
N ILE A 361 20.97 0.38 -22.52
CA ILE A 361 20.94 1.02 -21.20
C ILE A 361 22.12 2.00 -21.17
N VAL A 362 21.84 3.26 -20.86
CA VAL A 362 22.84 4.34 -20.84
C VAL A 362 22.95 4.88 -19.43
N ASN A 363 24.17 5.00 -18.92
CA ASN A 363 24.43 5.65 -17.65
C ASN A 363 24.53 7.17 -17.83
N CYS A 364 23.48 7.88 -17.45
CA CYS A 364 23.43 9.36 -17.43
C CYS A 364 23.64 9.93 -16.02
N THR A 365 24.07 9.12 -15.07
CA THR A 365 24.42 9.55 -13.71
C THR A 365 25.66 10.44 -13.75
N GLN A 366 25.63 11.57 -13.05
CA GLN A 366 26.80 12.46 -12.96
C GLN A 366 27.78 11.93 -11.89
N GLY A 367 28.85 11.27 -12.33
CA GLY A 367 29.83 10.61 -11.45
C GLY A 367 29.41 9.19 -11.06
N GLY A 368 29.81 8.76 -9.85
CA GLY A 368 29.57 7.41 -9.37
C GLY A 368 30.42 6.34 -10.06
N ASN A 369 30.24 5.08 -9.65
CA ASN A 369 31.09 3.93 -10.03
C ASN A 369 30.38 2.93 -10.95
N LEU A 370 29.23 3.30 -11.54
CA LEU A 370 28.49 2.42 -12.45
C LEU A 370 29.10 2.46 -13.87
N GLU A 371 30.03 1.56 -14.15
CA GLU A 371 30.78 1.59 -15.44
C GLU A 371 30.39 0.48 -16.44
N VAL A 372 29.45 -0.39 -16.07
CA VAL A 372 29.00 -1.50 -16.95
C VAL A 372 28.21 -1.02 -18.18
N PHE A 373 27.63 0.18 -18.11
CA PHE A 373 26.87 0.81 -19.20
C PHE A 373 27.64 1.99 -19.79
N ARG A 374 27.45 2.26 -21.09
CA ARG A 374 28.01 3.45 -21.75
C ARG A 374 27.54 4.70 -21.02
N ARG A 375 28.47 5.61 -20.72
CA ARG A 375 28.20 6.89 -20.06
C ARG A 375 27.94 8.00 -21.07
N ALA A 376 26.94 8.84 -20.79
CA ALA A 376 26.60 10.00 -21.62
C ALA A 376 25.94 11.11 -20.78
N ALA A 377 25.85 12.32 -21.33
CA ALA A 377 25.02 13.36 -20.72
C ALA A 377 23.55 13.07 -21.03
N LEU A 378 22.66 13.25 -20.05
CA LEU A 378 21.22 12.97 -20.24
C LEU A 378 20.64 13.75 -21.43
N ALA A 379 21.02 15.02 -21.59
CA ALA A 379 20.50 15.88 -22.65
C ALA A 379 20.75 15.33 -24.07
N ASP A 380 21.84 14.59 -24.27
CA ASP A 380 22.22 14.04 -25.58
C ASP A 380 21.47 12.74 -25.92
N GLU A 381 20.85 12.11 -24.92
CA GLU A 381 20.21 10.79 -25.05
C GLU A 381 18.68 10.87 -25.09
N LEU A 382 18.12 12.03 -24.75
CA LEU A 382 16.69 12.25 -24.74
C LEU A 382 16.16 12.56 -26.14
N PRO A 383 14.95 12.10 -26.47
CA PRO A 383 14.26 12.55 -27.68
C PRO A 383 13.97 14.05 -27.60
N ALA A 384 13.91 14.70 -28.76
CA ALA A 384 13.55 16.11 -28.84
C ALA A 384 12.23 16.37 -28.07
N PRO A 385 12.14 17.48 -27.32
CA PRO A 385 11.01 17.74 -26.45
C PRO A 385 9.70 17.70 -27.24
N VAL A 386 8.84 16.73 -26.92
CA VAL A 386 7.50 16.66 -27.48
C VAL A 386 6.70 17.80 -26.85
N ARG A 387 6.36 18.82 -27.66
CA ARG A 387 5.44 19.87 -27.23
C ARG A 387 4.16 19.20 -26.72
N PRO A 388 3.75 19.39 -25.46
CA PRO A 388 2.49 18.85 -24.99
C PRO A 388 1.36 19.45 -25.85
N ALA A 389 0.46 18.59 -26.32
CA ALA A 389 -0.79 19.07 -26.92
C ALA A 389 -1.50 19.96 -25.88
N PRO A 390 -2.05 21.13 -26.28
CA PRO A 390 -2.68 22.05 -25.34
C PRO A 390 -3.80 21.32 -24.60
N VAL A 391 -3.63 21.17 -23.29
CA VAL A 391 -4.66 20.61 -22.42
C VAL A 391 -5.78 21.64 -22.34
N ARG A 392 -6.96 21.28 -22.83
CA ARG A 392 -8.16 22.11 -22.72
C ARG A 392 -8.48 22.30 -21.22
N PRO A 393 -8.59 23.53 -20.71
CA PRO A 393 -8.87 23.73 -19.29
C PRO A 393 -10.24 23.13 -18.94
N VAL A 394 -10.25 22.22 -17.97
CA VAL A 394 -11.49 21.74 -17.35
C VAL A 394 -11.92 22.80 -16.33
N PRO A 395 -13.15 23.31 -16.37
CA PRO A 395 -13.61 24.31 -15.42
C PRO A 395 -13.61 23.74 -14.00
N VAL A 396 -12.83 24.35 -13.10
CA VAL A 396 -12.83 24.03 -11.68
C VAL A 396 -14.00 24.77 -11.02
N ARG A 397 -14.98 24.04 -10.49
CA ARG A 397 -16.01 24.62 -9.61
C ARG A 397 -15.44 24.84 -8.20
N PRO A 398 -15.81 25.94 -7.53
CA PRO A 398 -15.37 26.22 -6.17
C PRO A 398 -15.96 25.19 -5.20
N ALA A 399 -15.13 24.73 -4.26
CA ALA A 399 -15.52 23.79 -3.22
C ALA A 399 -16.50 24.47 -2.23
N PRO A 400 -17.57 23.77 -1.79
CA PRO A 400 -18.45 24.29 -0.76
C PRO A 400 -17.75 24.24 0.61
N ALA A 401 -17.97 25.27 1.41
CA ALA A 401 -17.50 25.32 2.80
C ALA A 401 -18.22 24.25 3.64
N THR A 402 -17.47 23.31 4.22
CA THR A 402 -18.03 22.24 5.05
C THR A 402 -17.81 22.53 6.54
N GLY A 403 -18.91 22.58 7.28
CA GLY A 403 -18.92 22.71 8.74
C GLY A 403 -18.47 21.41 9.41
N THR A 404 -17.42 21.52 10.20
CA THR A 404 -16.76 20.46 11.00
C THR A 404 -17.70 19.68 11.94
N ASP A 405 -18.88 20.21 12.25
CA ASP A 405 -19.80 19.65 13.25
C ASP A 405 -20.75 18.57 12.70
N ALA A 406 -21.09 18.63 11.41
CA ALA A 406 -21.88 17.59 10.73
C ALA A 406 -21.03 16.33 10.43
N LEU A 407 -19.73 16.53 10.20
CA LEU A 407 -18.76 15.48 9.90
C LEU A 407 -18.44 14.62 11.14
N ARG A 408 -18.35 15.23 12.34
CA ARG A 408 -18.28 14.50 13.61
C ARG A 408 -19.53 13.65 13.86
N ARG A 409 -20.72 14.15 13.52
CA ARG A 409 -21.98 13.39 13.65
C ARG A 409 -22.05 12.20 12.69
N ALA A 410 -21.58 12.34 11.45
CA ALA A 410 -21.55 11.24 10.48
C ALA A 410 -20.58 10.12 10.89
N ALA A 411 -19.39 10.47 11.38
CA ALA A 411 -18.43 9.52 11.96
C ALA A 411 -19.04 8.82 13.19
N LEU A 412 -19.61 9.58 14.13
CA LEU A 412 -20.23 9.03 15.34
C LEU A 412 -21.42 8.10 15.02
N LEU A 413 -22.28 8.45 14.06
CA LEU A 413 -23.43 7.62 13.65
C LEU A 413 -22.99 6.29 12.99
N HIS A 414 -21.88 6.31 12.23
CA HIS A 414 -21.36 5.11 11.58
C HIS A 414 -20.64 4.19 12.59
N THR A 415 -19.86 4.75 13.51
CA THR A 415 -19.23 4.03 14.62
C THR A 415 -20.26 3.49 15.62
N THR A 416 -21.35 4.22 15.90
CA THR A 416 -22.40 3.77 16.82
C THR A 416 -23.18 2.58 16.24
N ARG A 417 -23.45 2.57 14.93
CA ARG A 417 -24.01 1.38 14.25
C ARG A 417 -23.09 0.15 14.31
N ALA A 418 -21.77 0.35 14.38
CA ALA A 418 -20.76 -0.70 14.53
C ALA A 418 -20.84 -1.42 15.87
N LEU A 419 -20.91 -0.64 16.94
CA LEU A 419 -20.90 -1.12 18.31
C LEU A 419 -22.20 -1.85 18.68
N LEU A 420 -23.31 -1.50 18.00
CA LEU A 420 -24.61 -2.15 18.15
C LEU A 420 -24.71 -3.50 17.39
N ALA A 421 -23.82 -3.76 16.43
CA ALA A 421 -23.68 -5.05 15.78
C ALA A 421 -22.65 -5.89 16.55
N GLY A 422 -23.09 -6.51 17.65
CA GLY A 422 -22.24 -7.40 18.45
C GLY A 422 -21.60 -8.55 17.63
N PRO A 423 -20.59 -9.25 18.17
CA PRO A 423 -19.91 -10.33 17.46
C PRO A 423 -20.88 -11.47 17.10
N PRO A 424 -20.67 -12.21 16.00
CA PRO A 424 -21.44 -13.41 15.71
C PRO A 424 -21.24 -14.42 16.84
N ARG A 425 -22.34 -14.92 17.41
CA ARG A 425 -22.33 -15.95 18.45
C ARG A 425 -21.66 -17.21 17.88
N GLY A 426 -20.45 -17.52 18.37
CA GLY A 426 -19.74 -18.75 18.05
C GLY A 426 -20.51 -19.97 18.54
N GLY A 427 -20.63 -20.97 17.67
CA GLY A 427 -21.21 -22.27 17.98
C GLY A 427 -20.48 -22.98 19.11
N ALA A 428 -21.26 -23.71 19.90
CA ALA A 428 -20.82 -24.40 21.10
C ALA A 428 -19.66 -25.38 20.84
N THR A 429 -18.69 -25.32 21.75
CA THR A 429 -17.64 -26.32 21.96
C THR A 429 -18.24 -27.63 22.47
N GLU A 430 -18.03 -28.73 21.74
CA GLU A 430 -18.18 -30.10 22.27
C GLU A 430 -17.00 -30.44 23.18
N GLN A 431 -17.28 -30.97 24.38
CA GLN A 431 -16.32 -31.71 25.20
C GLN A 431 -16.46 -33.22 24.96
N PRO A 432 -15.38 -34.02 25.13
CA PRO A 432 -15.37 -35.44 24.85
C PRO A 432 -15.76 -36.28 26.08
N GLY A 433 -16.48 -37.38 25.90
CA GLY A 433 -16.72 -38.34 26.99
C GLY A 433 -17.63 -39.52 26.68
N THR A 434 -17.00 -40.66 26.37
CA THR A 434 -17.40 -42.04 26.75
C THR A 434 -18.59 -42.76 26.09
N ALA A 435 -18.38 -44.07 25.93
CA ALA A 435 -19.04 -45.07 25.09
C ALA A 435 -20.39 -45.62 25.65
N PRO A 436 -21.14 -46.46 24.90
CA PRO A 436 -22.62 -46.58 24.97
C PRO A 436 -23.12 -47.76 25.83
N PRO A 437 -24.45 -47.89 25.99
CA PRO A 437 -25.07 -49.14 25.48
C PRO A 437 -26.49 -49.04 24.90
N HIS A 438 -26.74 -49.94 23.95
CA HIS A 438 -27.94 -50.74 23.62
C HIS A 438 -29.38 -50.14 23.55
N ILE A 439 -29.99 -50.42 22.39
CA ILE A 439 -31.39 -50.27 21.93
C ILE A 439 -32.29 -51.33 22.63
N PRO A 440 -33.62 -51.13 22.82
CA PRO A 440 -34.60 -51.53 21.80
C PRO A 440 -35.82 -50.58 21.61
N VAL A 441 -36.33 -50.61 20.37
CA VAL A 441 -37.61 -50.05 19.88
C VAL A 441 -38.81 -50.89 20.40
N PRO A 442 -40.01 -50.31 20.61
CA PRO A 442 -41.12 -50.61 19.68
C PRO A 442 -42.10 -49.44 19.40
N GLN A 443 -42.95 -49.70 18.41
CA GLN A 443 -43.86 -48.85 17.63
C GLN A 443 -45.13 -48.38 18.36
N ASN A 444 -45.67 -47.21 18.00
CA ASN A 444 -47.04 -46.95 17.49
C ASN A 444 -47.53 -45.51 17.74
N ALA A 445 -48.17 -44.92 16.72
CA ALA A 445 -48.90 -43.63 16.73
C ALA A 445 -50.32 -43.81 17.34
N PRO A 446 -51.12 -42.77 17.69
CA PRO A 446 -51.58 -41.70 16.79
C PRO A 446 -51.77 -40.28 17.40
N ALA A 447 -52.29 -39.37 16.58
CA ALA A 447 -52.43 -37.91 16.67
C ALA A 447 -53.17 -37.32 17.90
N ALA A 448 -52.80 -36.09 18.31
CA ALA A 448 -53.62 -34.86 18.18
C ALA A 448 -53.11 -33.66 19.05
N THR A 449 -53.39 -32.45 18.55
CA THR A 449 -53.53 -31.13 19.22
C THR A 449 -52.29 -30.24 19.50
N ASN A 450 -52.36 -29.02 18.94
CA ASN A 450 -51.56 -27.84 19.26
C ASN A 450 -51.90 -27.28 20.65
N PRO A 451 -50.92 -26.68 21.35
CA PRO A 451 -51.18 -25.53 22.21
C PRO A 451 -50.38 -24.28 21.80
N SER A 452 -51.04 -23.14 21.96
CA SER A 452 -50.57 -21.76 21.83
C SER A 452 -49.34 -21.42 22.70
N PRO A 453 -48.59 -20.34 22.38
CA PRO A 453 -47.26 -20.10 22.94
C PRO A 453 -47.31 -19.57 24.39
N GLN A 454 -46.50 -20.16 25.27
CA GLN A 454 -46.20 -19.63 26.59
C GLN A 454 -45.24 -18.45 26.49
N ALA A 455 -45.52 -17.41 27.28
CA ALA A 455 -44.74 -16.19 27.41
C ALA A 455 -43.33 -16.47 27.95
N GLY A 456 -42.32 -15.92 27.29
CA GLY A 456 -40.94 -15.90 27.79
C GLY A 456 -40.75 -14.92 28.95
N PRO A 457 -39.69 -15.08 29.77
CA PRO A 457 -39.48 -14.29 30.97
C PRO A 457 -39.12 -12.84 30.65
N ASP A 458 -39.63 -11.96 31.52
CA ASP A 458 -39.46 -10.51 31.54
C ASP A 458 -37.98 -10.12 31.68
N ILE A 459 -37.45 -9.38 30.70
CA ILE A 459 -36.06 -8.91 30.65
C ILE A 459 -36.04 -7.44 31.05
N THR A 460 -36.22 -7.15 32.34
CA THR A 460 -36.07 -5.78 32.85
C THR A 460 -35.32 -5.71 34.18
N GLN A 461 -34.19 -6.43 34.33
CA GLN A 461 -33.14 -6.04 35.28
C GLN A 461 -31.75 -6.37 34.71
N LEU A 462 -31.15 -5.41 34.01
CA LEU A 462 -29.73 -5.40 33.64
C LEU A 462 -29.11 -4.06 34.03
N ASP A 463 -27.86 -4.16 34.48
CA ASP A 463 -27.12 -3.29 35.39
C ASP A 463 -26.97 -1.80 35.00
N ALA A 464 -26.98 -0.90 35.99
CA ALA A 464 -26.88 0.55 35.81
C ALA A 464 -25.44 1.05 35.50
N HIS A 465 -24.50 0.14 35.24
CA HIS A 465 -23.09 0.44 34.96
C HIS A 465 -22.66 0.06 33.54
N ASP A 466 -23.60 -0.19 32.63
CA ASP A 466 -23.31 -0.43 31.22
C ASP A 466 -22.73 0.83 30.53
N PRO A 467 -21.45 0.81 30.09
CA PRO A 467 -20.82 1.93 29.37
C PRO A 467 -21.57 2.30 28.08
N VAL A 468 -22.26 1.34 27.47
CA VAL A 468 -23.04 1.50 26.23
C VAL A 468 -24.30 2.32 26.51
N ARG A 469 -24.97 2.07 27.63
CA ARG A 469 -26.15 2.85 28.05
C ARG A 469 -25.77 4.28 28.44
N GLN A 470 -24.67 4.45 29.19
CA GLN A 470 -24.20 5.79 29.59
C GLN A 470 -23.78 6.65 28.38
N LEU A 471 -23.17 6.03 27.35
CA LEU A 471 -22.85 6.73 26.11
C LEU A 471 -24.11 7.09 25.31
N THR A 472 -25.09 6.17 25.25
CA THR A 472 -26.38 6.38 24.57
C THR A 472 -27.20 7.50 25.21
N GLU A 473 -27.27 7.54 26.54
CA GLU A 473 -27.99 8.58 27.30
C GLU A 473 -27.31 9.96 27.17
N ARG A 474 -25.95 10.02 27.17
CA ARG A 474 -25.20 11.25 26.91
C ARG A 474 -25.40 11.79 25.49
N VAL A 475 -25.49 10.90 24.50
CA VAL A 475 -25.78 11.27 23.10
C VAL A 475 -27.22 11.78 22.97
N GLN A 476 -28.20 11.16 23.62
CA GLN A 476 -29.60 11.62 23.60
C GLN A 476 -29.79 12.98 24.29
N GLN A 477 -29.18 13.19 25.47
CA GLN A 477 -29.21 14.50 26.15
C GLN A 477 -28.55 15.60 25.31
N PHE A 478 -27.45 15.28 24.62
CA PHE A 478 -26.77 16.23 23.74
C PHE A 478 -27.61 16.60 22.50
N LEU A 479 -28.29 15.63 21.88
CA LEU A 479 -29.19 15.86 20.74
C LEU A 479 -30.44 16.69 21.11
N GLN A 480 -30.97 16.51 22.32
CA GLN A 480 -32.12 17.27 22.81
C GLN A 480 -31.75 18.71 23.20
N SER A 481 -30.53 18.94 23.70
CA SER A 481 -30.04 20.28 24.08
C SER A 481 -29.71 21.20 22.88
N GLY A 482 -29.51 20.62 21.68
CA GLY A 482 -29.19 21.37 20.45
C GLY A 482 -30.38 21.96 19.68
N ALA A 483 -31.62 21.75 20.15
CA ALA A 483 -32.84 22.19 19.45
C ALA A 483 -33.38 23.57 19.90
N ALA A 484 -32.75 24.25 20.86
CA ALA A 484 -33.18 25.57 21.32
C ALA A 484 -32.25 26.67 20.77
N ARG A 485 -32.57 27.22 19.58
CA ARG A 485 -32.15 28.58 19.20
C ARG A 485 -33.33 29.54 19.42
N PRO A 486 -33.13 30.70 20.05
CA PRO A 486 -34.19 31.69 20.23
C PRO A 486 -34.57 32.32 18.87
N HIS A 487 -35.87 32.50 18.64
CA HIS A 487 -36.39 33.22 17.48
C HIS A 487 -35.85 34.66 17.44
N PRO A 488 -35.39 35.16 16.28
CA PRO A 488 -35.07 36.58 16.14
C PRO A 488 -36.38 37.39 16.09
N ARG A 489 -36.47 38.44 16.93
CA ARG A 489 -37.52 39.46 16.79
C ARG A 489 -37.33 40.20 15.45
N PRO A 490 -38.41 40.53 14.72
CA PRO A 490 -38.31 41.38 13.54
C PRO A 490 -38.04 42.83 13.96
N PRO A 491 -37.42 43.66 13.09
CA PRO A 491 -37.01 44.99 13.45
C PRO A 491 -38.22 45.94 13.45
N ARG A 492 -38.49 46.56 14.61
CA ARG A 492 -38.82 47.97 14.79
C ARG A 492 -38.46 48.41 16.20
#